data_AF-A0A1G5GWW7-F1
#
_entry.id   AF-A0A1G5GWW7-F1
#
_cell.length_a   1.000
_cell.length_b   1.000
_cell.length_c   1.000
_cell.angle_alpha   90.00
_cell.angle_beta   90.00
_cell.angle_gamma   90.00
#
_symmetry.space_group_name_H-M   'P 1'
#
loop_
_entity.id
_entity.type
_entity.pdbx_description
1 polymer ?
#
loop_
_entity_poly.entity_id
_entity_poly.type
_entity_poly.pdbx_seq_one_letter_code
_entity_poly.pdbx_strand_id
1 'polypeptide(L)'
;MKKSSKEIWYLWGSFWSVVIGLIVSKVYLTWAFLFYTEGYQFWGFNSWTNDRLWMWATENHQFFMVLTLTIFISIGCLFVKFLIDNGVIKHS
;
A
#
# COMPACT_ATOMS: atom_id res chain seq x y z
N MET A 1 0.40 17.18 -27.69
CA MET A 1 1.53 16.30 -27.30
C MET A 1 1.04 14.86 -27.33
N LYS A 2 1.58 14.00 -28.20
CA LYS A 2 1.30 12.55 -28.17
C LYS A 2 2.09 11.94 -27.01
N LYS A 3 1.39 11.51 -25.96
CA LYS A 3 2.00 10.79 -24.83
C LYS A 3 2.58 9.48 -25.34
N SER A 4 3.80 9.13 -24.94
CA SER A 4 4.43 7.87 -25.36
C SER A 4 3.61 6.70 -24.80
N SER A 5 3.47 5.61 -25.56
CA SER A 5 2.80 4.37 -25.13
C SER A 5 3.28 3.90 -23.75
N LYS A 6 4.57 4.09 -23.46
CA LYS A 6 5.20 3.76 -22.17
C LYS A 6 4.65 4.59 -21.01
N GLU A 7 4.49 5.89 -21.20
CA GLU A 7 4.00 6.81 -20.16
C GLU A 7 2.57 6.43 -19.73
N ILE A 8 1.76 5.96 -20.68
CA ILE A 8 0.39 5.48 -20.41
C ILE A 8 0.43 4.25 -19.50
N TRP A 9 1.33 3.30 -19.75
CA TRP A 9 1.46 2.09 -18.91
C TRP A 9 1.97 2.41 -17.50
N TYR A 10 2.96 3.31 -17.37
CA TYR A 10 3.42 3.75 -16.04
C TYR A 10 2.33 4.50 -15.27
N LEU A 11 1.50 5.30 -15.95
CA LEU A 11 0.35 5.97 -15.33
C LEU A 11 -0.70 4.97 -14.85
N TRP A 12 -1.05 3.98 -15.67
CA TRP A 12 -1.99 2.93 -15.28
C TRP A 12 -1.47 2.06 -14.14
N GLY A 13 -0.21 1.64 -14.20
CA GLY A 13 0.42 0.88 -13.11
C GLY A 13 0.42 1.67 -11.80
N SER A 14 0.79 2.96 -11.86
CA SER A 14 0.76 3.84 -10.69
C SER A 14 -0.66 4.03 -10.15
N PHE A 15 -1.66 4.21 -11.03
CA PHE A 15 -3.07 4.35 -10.65
C PHE A 15 -3.57 3.11 -9.91
N TRP A 16 -3.35 1.92 -10.46
CA TRP A 16 -3.79 0.67 -9.83
C TRP A 16 -3.07 0.40 -8.51
N SER A 17 -1.79 0.72 -8.42
CA SER A 17 -1.04 0.66 -7.16
C SER A 17 -1.59 1.58 -6.09
N VAL A 18 -2.00 2.81 -6.44
CA VAL A 18 -2.67 3.71 -5.50
C VAL A 18 -3.99 3.11 -5.02
N VAL A 19 -4.81 2.57 -5.91
CA VAL A 19 -6.09 1.94 -5.55
C VAL A 19 -5.88 0.78 -4.58
N ILE A 20 -4.94 -0.12 -4.89
CA ILE A 20 -4.63 -1.27 -4.03
C ILE A 20 -4.06 -0.79 -2.68
N GLY A 21 -3.14 0.17 -2.69
CA GLY A 21 -2.56 0.72 -1.47
C GLY A 21 -3.61 1.39 -0.56
N LEU A 22 -4.59 2.09 -1.13
CA LEU A 22 -5.71 2.67 -0.38
C LEU A 22 -6.59 1.58 0.26
N ILE A 23 -6.90 0.52 -0.49
CA ILE A 23 -7.71 -0.60 0.02
C ILE A 23 -6.98 -1.29 1.18
N VAL A 24 -5.70 -1.64 0.98
CA VAL A 24 -4.88 -2.31 2.01
C VAL A 24 -4.74 -1.43 3.26
N SER A 25 -4.44 -0.15 3.07
CA SER A 25 -4.32 0.80 4.19
C SER A 25 -5.63 0.91 4.96
N LYS A 26 -6.77 1.01 4.28
CA LYS A 26 -8.09 1.06 4.95
C LYS A 26 -8.42 -0.22 5.70
N VAL A 27 -8.22 -1.39 5.09
CA VAL A 27 -8.50 -2.67 5.77
C VAL A 27 -7.64 -2.80 7.01
N TYR A 28 -6.35 -2.47 6.93
CA TYR A 28 -5.45 -2.52 8.06
C TYR A 28 -5.83 -1.52 9.15
N LEU A 29 -6.11 -0.27 8.80
CA LEU A 29 -6.53 0.76 9.77
C LEU A 29 -7.85 0.37 10.45
N THR A 30 -8.85 -0.14 9.72
CA THR A 30 -10.10 -0.62 10.30
C THR A 30 -9.85 -1.74 11.32
N TRP A 31 -9.02 -2.73 10.96
CA TRP A 31 -8.63 -3.79 11.88
C TRP A 31 -7.88 -3.23 13.10
N ALA A 32 -6.92 -2.33 12.90
CA ALA A 32 -6.13 -1.73 13.97
C ALA A 32 -7.00 -0.88 14.92
N PHE A 33 -7.96 -0.13 14.40
CA PHE A 33 -8.91 0.64 15.20
C PHE A 33 -9.81 -0.27 16.03
N LEU A 34 -10.44 -1.28 15.42
CA LEU A 34 -11.27 -2.26 16.14
C LEU A 34 -10.46 -2.98 17.22
N PHE A 35 -9.21 -3.32 16.91
CA PHE A 35 -8.31 -3.95 17.84
C PHE A 35 -7.98 -3.03 19.02
N TYR A 36 -7.71 -1.74 18.76
CA TYR A 36 -7.46 -0.73 19.77
C TYR A 36 -8.67 -0.50 20.68
N THR A 37 -9.88 -0.41 20.12
CA THR A 37 -11.09 -0.06 20.87
C THR A 37 -11.73 -1.23 21.59
N GLU A 38 -11.76 -2.42 20.98
CA GLU A 38 -12.54 -3.56 21.47
C GLU A 38 -11.66 -4.80 21.73
N GLY A 39 -10.58 -4.96 20.98
CA GLY A 39 -9.72 -6.15 21.03
C GLY A 39 -8.69 -6.17 22.17
N TYR A 40 -8.30 -5.00 22.68
CA TYR A 40 -7.26 -4.87 23.70
C TYR A 40 -7.56 -5.66 24.98
N GLN A 41 -8.83 -5.67 25.40
CA GLN A 41 -9.29 -6.39 26.60
C GLN A 41 -9.25 -7.93 26.45
N PHE A 42 -9.17 -8.43 25.22
CA PHE A 42 -9.09 -9.86 24.92
C PHE A 42 -7.66 -10.32 24.61
N TRP A 43 -6.66 -9.44 24.76
CA TRP A 43 -5.27 -9.75 24.42
C TRP A 43 -4.53 -10.40 25.59
N GLY A 44 -4.13 -11.66 25.41
CA GLY A 44 -3.31 -12.40 26.39
C GLY A 44 -1.88 -11.86 26.51
N PHE A 45 -1.25 -12.12 27.66
CA PHE A 45 0.07 -11.63 28.12
C PHE A 45 1.28 -11.84 27.17
N ASN A 46 1.13 -12.57 26.05
CA ASN A 46 2.21 -12.93 25.10
C ASN A 46 2.04 -12.29 23.72
N SER A 47 1.52 -11.09 23.66
CA SER A 47 1.21 -10.39 22.43
C SER A 47 2.18 -9.24 22.18
N TRP A 48 2.81 -9.20 20.99
CA TRP A 48 3.85 -8.25 20.53
C TRP A 48 3.91 -6.98 21.38
N THR A 49 4.75 -7.00 22.43
CA THR A 49 4.51 -6.19 23.63
C THR A 49 5.02 -4.76 23.53
N ASN A 50 6.05 -4.48 22.71
CA ASN A 50 6.81 -3.23 22.84
C ASN A 50 6.84 -2.29 21.62
N ASP A 51 6.59 -2.75 20.39
CA ASP A 51 6.56 -1.89 19.19
C ASP A 51 5.38 -2.25 18.29
N ARG A 52 4.19 -1.77 18.68
CA ARG A 52 2.94 -2.18 18.04
C ARG A 52 2.68 -1.31 16.81
N LEU A 53 3.00 -1.84 15.63
CA LEU A 53 2.74 -1.19 14.34
C LEU A 53 1.28 -0.69 14.23
N TRP A 54 0.32 -1.45 14.77
CA TRP A 54 -1.09 -1.09 14.77
C TRP A 54 -1.40 0.14 15.63
N MET A 55 -0.71 0.31 16.76
CA MET A 55 -0.89 1.46 17.66
C MET A 55 -0.33 2.72 17.00
N TRP A 56 0.88 2.63 16.45
CA TRP A 56 1.47 3.71 15.66
C TRP A 56 0.61 4.06 14.44
N ALA A 57 0.07 3.05 13.74
CA ALA A 57 -0.80 3.24 12.58
C ALA A 57 -2.12 3.93 12.94
N THR A 58 -2.72 3.65 14.10
CA THR A 58 -3.93 4.35 14.56
C THR A 58 -3.66 5.80 14.95
N GLU A 59 -2.53 6.07 15.63
CA GLU A 59 -2.14 7.42 16.05
C GLU A 59 -1.71 8.29 14.87
N ASN A 60 -0.98 7.70 13.91
CA ASN A 60 -0.40 8.38 12.75
C ASN A 60 -1.05 7.91 11.44
N HIS A 61 -2.37 7.80 11.42
CA HIS A 61 -3.14 7.21 10.30
C HIS A 61 -2.85 7.84 8.94
N GLN A 62 -2.63 9.16 8.88
CA GLN A 62 -2.26 9.84 7.63
C GLN A 62 -0.86 9.41 7.14
N PHE A 63 0.12 9.36 8.03
CA PHE A 63 1.48 8.93 7.70
C PHE A 63 1.52 7.45 7.29
N PHE A 64 0.80 6.59 8.00
CA PHE A 64 0.69 5.18 7.65
C PHE A 64 0.10 5.00 6.24
N MET A 65 -0.94 5.77 5.90
CA MET A 65 -1.53 5.74 4.57
C MET A 65 -0.54 6.19 3.49
N VAL A 66 0.14 7.33 3.69
CA VAL A 66 1.15 7.83 2.74
C VAL A 66 2.26 6.80 2.54
N LEU A 67 2.81 6.25 3.63
CA LEU A 67 3.88 5.25 3.57
C LEU A 67 3.43 3.98 2.82
N THR A 68 2.22 3.49 3.11
CA THR A 68 1.63 2.35 2.39
C THR A 68 1.51 2.65 0.90
N LEU A 69 1.01 3.84 0.54
CA LEU A 69 0.88 4.24 -0.85
C LEU A 69 2.23 4.33 -1.55
N THR A 70 3.25 4.90 -0.91
CA THR A 70 4.61 4.98 -1.46
C THR A 70 5.17 3.59 -1.77
N ILE A 71 4.96 2.62 -0.88
CA ILE A 71 5.39 1.23 -1.11
C ILE A 71 4.67 0.64 -2.32
N PHE A 72 3.34 0.74 -2.37
CA PHE A 72 2.58 0.14 -3.47
C PHE A 72 2.83 0.82 -4.82
N ILE A 73 3.02 2.14 -4.85
CA ILE A 73 3.42 2.87 -6.06
C ILE A 73 4.79 2.36 -6.53
N SER A 74 5.75 2.23 -5.62
CA SER A 74 7.09 1.71 -5.94
C SER A 74 7.02 0.30 -6.54
N ILE A 75 6.22 -0.59 -5.94
CA ILE A 75 5.96 -1.94 -6.47
C ILE A 75 5.31 -1.87 -7.85
N GLY A 76 4.33 -1.01 -8.07
CA GLY A 76 3.66 -0.84 -9.36
C GLY A 76 4.60 -0.38 -10.46
N CYS A 77 5.45 0.60 -10.16
CA CYS A 77 6.47 1.08 -11.09
C CYS A 77 7.47 -0.01 -11.44
N LEU A 78 7.94 -0.78 -10.45
CA LEU A 78 8.83 -1.92 -10.68
C LEU A 78 8.15 -3.02 -11.48
N PHE A 79 6.86 -3.28 -11.24
CA PHE A 79 6.08 -4.27 -11.97
C PHE A 79 5.88 -3.87 -13.44
N VAL A 80 5.52 -2.62 -13.72
CA VAL A 80 5.43 -2.11 -15.11
C VAL A 80 6.78 -2.20 -15.80
N LYS A 81 7.86 -1.82 -15.12
CA LYS A 81 9.23 -1.95 -15.65
C LYS A 81 9.54 -3.41 -15.99
N PHE A 82 9.24 -4.34 -15.09
CA PHE A 82 9.42 -5.76 -15.31
C PHE A 82 8.63 -6.28 -16.53
N LEU A 83 7.37 -5.86 -16.70
CA LEU A 83 6.55 -6.26 -17.85
C LEU A 83 7.08 -5.71 -19.18
N ILE A 84 7.67 -4.52 -19.16
CA ILE A 84 8.33 -3.93 -20.32
C ILE A 84 9.61 -4.71 -20.66
N ASP A 85 10.47 -4.97 -19.67
CA ASP A 85 11.76 -5.65 -19.85
C ASP A 85 11.57 -7.10 -20.37
N ASN A 86 10.47 -7.75 -20.01
CA ASN A 86 10.12 -9.09 -20.49
C ASN A 86 9.32 -9.09 -21.82
N GLY A 87 9.14 -7.93 -22.47
CA GLY A 87 8.49 -7.84 -23.78
C GLY A 87 6.97 -8.09 -23.78
N VAL A 88 6.33 -8.17 -22.61
CA VAL A 88 4.86 -8.27 -22.48
C VAL A 88 4.20 -6.99 -22.98
N ILE A 89 4.78 -5.85 -22.63
CA ILE A 89 4.38 -4.54 -23.14
C ILE A 89 5.32 -4.14 -24.27
N LYS A 90 4.83 -4.14 -25.51
CA LYS A 90 5.64 -3.80 -26.68
C LYS A 90 6.02 -2.32 -26.71
N HIS A 91 7.27 -2.07 -27.09
CA HIS A 91 7.77 -0.74 -27.47
C HIS A 91 7.22 -0.34 -28.83
N SER A 92 5.96 0.11 -28.87
CA SER A 92 5.41 0.82 -30.02
C SER A 92 5.68 2.31 -29.90
#